data_AF-A0A411JRZ1-F1
#
_entry.id   AF-A0A411JRZ1-F1
#
_cell.length_a   1.000
_cell.length_b   1.000
_cell.length_c   1.000
_cell.angle_alpha   90.00
_cell.angle_beta   90.00
_cell.angle_gamma   90.00
#
_symmetry.space_group_name_H-M   'P 1'
#
loop_
_entity.id
_entity.type
_entity.pdbx_description
1 polymer ?
#
loop_
_entity_poly.entity_id
_entity_poly.type
_entity_poly.pdbx_seq_one_letter_code
_entity_poly.pdbx_strand_id
1 'polypeptide(L)'
;MTIHDSLIESIAHRFQIRGMNVMVKLRLKRCGRKQRAIYQIVAIDVRSRREGRDLRKVGLYDPINNQTYLNVPAILYFIEKGAQPTETVYDILKKAEVINLFN
;
A
#
# COMPACT_ATOMS: atom_id res chain seq x y z
N MET A 1 -5.84 -13.98 -16.10
CA MET A 1 -6.28 -12.58 -15.93
C MET A 1 -7.60 -12.62 -15.19
N THR A 2 -7.58 -12.30 -13.88
CA THR A 2 -8.70 -12.58 -12.98
C THR A 2 -9.64 -11.37 -12.96
N ILE A 3 -10.95 -11.57 -12.68
CA ILE A 3 -11.97 -10.50 -12.64
C ILE A 3 -11.58 -9.32 -11.73
N HIS A 4 -10.69 -9.55 -10.75
CA HIS A 4 -10.14 -8.50 -9.90
C HIS A 4 -9.17 -7.54 -10.61
N ASP A 5 -8.39 -8.03 -11.57
CA ASP A 5 -7.40 -7.23 -12.29
C ASP A 5 -8.09 -6.24 -13.24
N SER A 6 -9.22 -6.63 -13.85
CA SER A 6 -9.99 -5.76 -14.75
C SER A 6 -10.68 -4.60 -14.03
N LEU A 7 -11.12 -4.77 -12.78
CA LEU A 7 -11.71 -3.69 -11.99
C LEU A 7 -10.67 -2.61 -11.63
N ILE A 8 -9.46 -2.99 -11.24
CA ILE A 8 -8.40 -2.05 -10.87
C ILE A 8 -7.97 -1.24 -12.09
N GLU A 9 -7.74 -1.90 -13.23
CA GLU A 9 -7.40 -1.21 -14.48
C GLU A 9 -8.56 -0.29 -14.95
N SER A 10 -9.81 -0.71 -14.80
CA SER A 10 -10.97 0.15 -15.12
C SER A 10 -11.07 1.39 -14.23
N ILE A 11 -10.61 1.29 -12.98
CA ILE A 11 -10.61 2.39 -12.01
C ILE A 11 -9.45 3.34 -12.32
N ALA A 12 -8.25 2.80 -12.55
CA ALA A 12 -7.07 3.56 -12.95
C ALA A 12 -7.32 4.34 -14.25
N HIS A 13 -7.90 3.69 -15.27
CA HIS A 13 -8.29 4.33 -16.52
C HIS A 13 -9.33 5.45 -16.31
N ARG A 14 -10.33 5.23 -15.44
CA ARG A 14 -11.32 6.26 -15.07
C ARG A 14 -10.69 7.48 -14.38
N PHE A 15 -9.65 7.25 -13.58
CA PHE A 15 -8.92 8.32 -12.91
C PHE A 15 -8.03 9.10 -13.89
N GLN A 16 -7.36 8.41 -14.83
CA GLN A 16 -6.51 9.04 -15.85
C GLN A 16 -7.32 9.95 -16.79
N ILE A 17 -8.52 9.54 -17.22
CA ILE A 17 -9.39 10.31 -18.14
C ILE A 17 -9.83 11.65 -17.53
N ARG A 18 -9.94 11.76 -16.19
CA ARG A 18 -10.34 13.00 -15.51
C ARG A 18 -9.21 14.03 -15.34
N GLY A 19 -8.02 13.80 -15.88
CA GLY A 19 -6.88 14.72 -15.73
C GLY A 19 -6.31 14.79 -14.30
N MET A 20 -6.71 13.87 -13.42
CA MET A 20 -6.16 13.75 -12.08
C MET A 20 -5.02 12.74 -12.13
N ASN A 21 -3.76 13.20 -12.23
CA ASN A 21 -2.61 12.37 -11.89
C ASN A 21 -2.67 12.07 -10.39
N VAL A 22 -3.21 10.91 -10.04
CA VAL A 22 -3.35 10.47 -8.64
C VAL A 22 -2.06 9.76 -8.23
N MET A 23 -1.23 10.43 -7.44
CA MET A 23 -0.02 9.81 -6.89
C MET A 23 -0.42 8.82 -5.78
N VAL A 24 -0.14 7.54 -6.00
CA VAL A 24 -0.36 6.48 -5.01
C VAL A 24 0.86 6.37 -4.09
N LYS A 25 0.60 6.22 -2.79
CA LYS A 25 1.63 5.86 -1.81
C LYS A 25 1.29 4.55 -1.11
N LEU A 26 2.32 3.79 -0.77
CA LEU A 26 2.24 2.71 0.20
C LEU A 26 2.53 3.29 1.58
N ARG A 27 1.54 3.31 2.48
CA ARG A 27 1.67 3.93 3.81
C ARG A 27 0.98 3.13 4.91
N LEU A 28 1.31 3.44 6.15
CA LEU A 28 0.69 2.85 7.34
C LEU A 28 -0.63 3.56 7.69
N LYS A 29 -1.70 2.77 7.78
CA LYS A 29 -3.00 3.15 8.33
C LYS A 29 -3.12 2.59 9.75
N ARG A 30 -3.41 3.42 10.75
CA ARG A 30 -3.42 2.97 12.15
C ARG A 30 -4.78 2.36 12.48
N CYS A 31 -4.75 1.14 12.98
CA CYS A 31 -5.87 0.41 13.50
C CYS A 31 -5.59 -0.02 14.96
N GLY A 32 -6.58 -0.68 15.56
CA GLY A 32 -6.49 -1.17 16.94
C GLY A 32 -7.02 -0.18 17.97
N ARG A 33 -6.63 -0.38 19.22
CA ARG A 33 -7.16 0.34 20.39
C ARG A 33 -6.08 1.23 21.01
N LYS A 34 -6.46 2.07 21.97
CA LYS A 34 -5.50 2.84 22.78
C LYS A 34 -4.47 1.87 23.37
N GLN A 35 -3.18 2.21 23.29
CA GLN A 35 -2.03 1.38 23.72
C GLN A 35 -1.86 0.01 23.05
N ARG A 36 -2.70 -0.33 22.05
CA ARG A 36 -2.56 -1.55 21.23
C ARG A 36 -2.67 -1.16 19.75
N ALA A 37 -1.62 -0.51 19.26
CA ALA A 37 -1.57 -0.01 17.89
C ALA A 37 -1.17 -1.13 16.93
N ILE A 38 -1.99 -1.34 15.90
CA ILE A 38 -1.71 -2.23 14.77
C ILE A 38 -1.75 -1.36 13.52
N TYR A 39 -0.92 -1.63 12.54
CA TYR A 39 -0.86 -0.85 11.31
C TYR A 39 -1.21 -1.71 10.10
N GLN A 40 -2.11 -1.23 9.25
CA GLN A 40 -2.32 -1.82 7.94
C GLN A 40 -1.43 -1.12 6.92
N ILE A 41 -0.78 -1.88 6.05
CA ILE A 41 -0.06 -1.32 4.90
C ILE A 41 -1.06 -1.22 3.75
N VAL A 42 -1.28 0.00 3.26
CA VAL A 42 -2.31 0.29 2.25
C VAL A 42 -1.73 1.07 1.08
N ALA A 43 -2.21 0.75 -0.12
CA ALA A 43 -2.06 1.56 -1.31
C ALA A 43 -3.21 2.56 -1.37
N ILE A 44 -2.88 3.85 -1.42
CA ILE A 44 -3.86 4.93 -1.28
C ILE A 44 -3.39 6.19 -1.98
N ASP A 45 -4.33 7.00 -2.46
CA ASP A 45 -4.07 8.35 -2.96
C ASP A 45 -3.42 9.20 -1.84
N VAL A 46 -2.29 9.85 -2.16
CA VAL A 46 -1.57 10.74 -1.26
C VAL A 46 -2.45 11.81 -0.61
N ARG A 47 -3.47 12.30 -1.34
CA ARG A 47 -4.39 13.36 -0.89
C ARG A 47 -5.38 12.87 0.16
N SER A 48 -5.56 11.55 0.27
CA SER A 48 -6.49 10.98 1.24
C SER A 48 -5.97 11.18 2.66
N ARG A 49 -6.89 11.47 3.60
CA ARG A 49 -6.62 11.46 5.05
C ARG A 49 -6.00 10.13 5.50
N ARG A 50 -5.23 10.12 6.59
CA ARG A 50 -4.52 8.93 7.12
C ARG A 50 -5.40 7.67 7.15
N GLU A 51 -6.59 7.81 7.75
CA GLU A 51 -7.57 6.72 7.91
C GLU A 51 -8.63 6.70 6.79
N GLY A 52 -8.30 7.28 5.64
CA GLY A 52 -9.19 7.40 4.49
C GLY A 52 -9.48 6.07 3.80
N ARG A 53 -10.27 6.16 2.72
CA ARG A 53 -10.55 5.03 1.84
C ARG A 53 -9.30 4.72 1.01
N ASP A 54 -8.78 3.51 1.17
CA ASP A 54 -7.67 2.98 0.41
C ASP A 54 -8.12 2.37 -0.92
N LEU A 55 -7.18 2.26 -1.86
CA LEU A 55 -7.36 1.51 -3.11
C LEU A 55 -7.29 0.02 -2.84
N ARG A 56 -6.31 -0.40 -2.03
CA ARG A 56 -6.10 -1.79 -1.64
C ARG A 56 -5.27 -1.90 -0.35
N LYS A 57 -5.68 -2.78 0.54
CA LYS A 57 -4.83 -3.27 1.64
C LYS A 57 -3.83 -4.30 1.10
N VAL A 58 -2.55 -4.08 1.37
CA VAL A 58 -1.45 -4.91 0.87
C VAL A 58 -0.59 -5.53 1.97
N GLY A 59 -0.84 -5.20 3.24
CA GLY A 59 -0.16 -5.84 4.35
C GLY A 59 -0.68 -5.43 5.73
N LEU A 60 -0.02 -5.95 6.75
CA LEU A 60 -0.24 -5.66 8.16
C LEU A 60 1.09 -5.70 8.91
N TYR A 61 1.25 -4.76 9.83
CA TYR A 61 2.39 -4.61 10.71
C TYR A 61 1.91 -4.43 12.15
N ASP A 62 2.25 -5.37 13.01
CA ASP A 62 2.01 -5.33 14.44
C ASP A 62 3.36 -5.21 15.18
N PRO A 63 3.74 -4.01 15.62
CA PRO A 63 5.00 -3.81 16.33
C PRO A 63 5.00 -4.41 17.74
N ILE A 64 3.83 -4.67 18.33
CA ILE A 64 3.74 -5.17 19.71
C ILE A 64 4.03 -6.66 19.74
N ASN A 65 3.48 -7.41 18.78
CA ASN A 65 3.72 -8.83 18.63
C ASN A 65 4.87 -9.16 17.66
N ASN A 66 5.52 -8.13 17.11
CA ASN A 66 6.55 -8.25 16.07
C ASN A 66 6.09 -9.10 14.86
N GLN A 67 4.83 -8.97 14.47
CA GLN A 67 4.24 -9.72 13.35
C GLN A 67 4.11 -8.82 12.13
N THR A 68 4.56 -9.32 10.98
CA THR A 68 4.42 -8.64 9.70
C THR A 68 3.87 -9.60 8.67
N TYR A 69 2.79 -9.21 8.00
CA TYR A 69 2.21 -9.95 6.88
C TYR A 69 2.21 -9.07 5.65
N LEU A 70 2.85 -9.53 4.58
CA LEU A 70 3.00 -8.78 3.32
C LEU A 70 2.38 -9.57 2.18
N ASN A 71 1.46 -8.95 1.44
CA ASN A 71 1.03 -9.46 0.15
C ASN A 71 2.01 -8.96 -0.92
N VAL A 72 3.13 -9.69 -1.06
CA VAL A 72 4.24 -9.32 -1.95
C VAL A 72 3.77 -9.07 -3.40
N PRO A 73 2.93 -9.94 -4.03
CA PRO A 73 2.43 -9.68 -5.38
C PRO A 73 1.69 -8.34 -5.51
N ALA A 74 0.84 -8.00 -4.53
CA ALA A 74 0.12 -6.73 -4.57
C ALA A 74 1.03 -5.53 -4.33
N ILE A 75 2.04 -5.67 -3.46
CA ILE A 75 3.02 -4.61 -3.19
C ILE A 75 3.83 -4.30 -4.44
N LEU A 76 4.39 -5.33 -5.09
CA LEU A 76 5.17 -5.19 -6.32
C LEU A 76 4.34 -4.55 -7.43
N TYR A 77 3.08 -4.98 -7.62
CA TYR A 77 2.17 -4.36 -8.60
C TYR A 77 2.08 -2.84 -8.42
N PHE A 78 1.94 -2.33 -7.18
CA PHE A 78 1.86 -0.89 -6.97
C PHE A 78 3.21 -0.19 -7.16
N ILE A 79 4.31 -0.80 -6.72
CA ILE A 79 5.66 -0.24 -6.91
C ILE A 79 6.00 -0.13 -8.40
N GLU A 80 5.74 -1.16 -9.19
CA GLU A 80 5.92 -1.17 -10.66
C GLU A 80 5.10 -0.07 -11.35
N LYS A 81 3.93 0.26 -10.81
CA LYS A 81 3.06 1.35 -11.29
C LYS A 81 3.45 2.72 -10.72
N GLY A 82 4.61 2.83 -10.05
CA GLY A 82 5.17 4.08 -9.56
C GLY A 82 4.73 4.49 -8.15
N ALA A 83 4.06 3.62 -7.39
CA ALA A 83 3.70 3.91 -6.01
C ALA A 83 4.94 4.01 -5.12
N GLN A 84 5.02 5.09 -4.36
CA GLN A 84 6.16 5.35 -3.47
C GLN A 84 5.84 4.89 -2.04
N PRO A 85 6.65 4.02 -1.42
CA PRO A 85 6.52 3.70 -0.01
C PRO A 85 6.95 4.87 0.87
N THR A 86 6.30 5.03 2.02
CA THR A 86 6.82 5.89 3.11
C THR A 86 8.05 5.25 3.74
N GLU A 87 8.94 6.03 4.36
CA GLU A 87 10.19 5.57 5.01
C GLU A 87 10.01 4.30 5.86
N THR A 88 9.07 4.31 6.83
CA THR A 88 8.83 3.11 7.67
C THR A 88 8.35 1.90 6.88
N VAL A 89 7.54 2.10 5.83
CA VAL A 89 7.09 1.00 4.97
C VAL A 89 8.26 0.49 4.14
N TYR A 90 9.11 1.38 3.61
CA TYR A 90 10.34 1.01 2.91
C TYR A 90 11.24 0.16 3.82
N ASP A 91 11.45 0.55 5.07
CA ASP A 91 12.26 -0.23 6.02
C ASP A 91 11.66 -1.62 6.30
N ILE A 92 10.34 -1.71 6.47
CA ILE A 92 9.64 -2.99 6.64
C ILE A 92 9.86 -3.88 5.41
N LEU A 93 9.70 -3.33 4.21
CA LEU A 93 9.85 -4.07 2.95
C LEU A 93 11.32 -4.45 2.69
N LYS A 94 12.27 -3.61 3.08
CA LYS A 94 13.71 -3.87 3.01
C LYS A 94 14.11 -5.01 3.94
N LYS A 95 13.62 -4.99 5.20
CA LYS A 95 13.84 -6.08 6.17
C LYS A 95 13.25 -7.41 5.71
N ALA A 96 12.17 -7.36 4.93
CA ALA A 96 11.55 -8.53 4.32
C ALA A 96 12.13 -8.89 2.93
N GLU A 97 13.22 -8.24 2.52
CA GLU A 97 13.91 -8.46 1.23
C GLU A 97 13.05 -8.27 -0.02
N VAL A 98 11.94 -7.53 0.08
CA VAL A 98 11.01 -7.30 -1.04
C VAL A 98 11.54 -6.26 -2.04
N ILE A 99 12.23 -5.22 -1.55
CA ILE A 99 12.66 -4.07 -2.38
C ILE A 99 14.15 -4.13 -2.78
N ASN A 100 14.95 -5.01 -2.18
CA ASN A 100 16.38 -5.14 -2.53
C ASN A 100 16.63 -5.57 -3.99
N LEU A 101 15.58 -5.93 -4.73
CA LEU A 101 15.60 -6.33 -6.14
C LEU A 101 15.70 -5.15 -7.13
N PHE A 102 15.69 -3.89 -6.66
CA PHE A 102 15.64 -2.69 -7.51
C PHE A 102 16.88 -1.78 -7.43
N ASN A 103 18.01 -2.29 -6.90
CA ASN A 103 19.30 -1.57 -6.91
C ASN A 103 20.19 -2.03 -8.06
#